data_AF-A0A8X8ZHK6-F1
#
_entry.id   AF-A0A8X8ZHK6-F1
#
_cell.length_a   1.000
_cell.length_b   1.000
_cell.length_c   1.000
_cell.angle_alpha   90.00
_cell.angle_beta   90.00
_cell.angle_gamma   90.00
#
_symmetry.space_group_name_H-M   'P 1'
#
loop_
_entity.id
_entity.type
_entity.pdbx_description
1 polymer ?
#
loop_
_entity_poly.entity_id
_entity_poly.type
_entity_poly.pdbx_seq_one_letter_code
_entity_poly.pdbx_strand_id
1 'polypeptide(L)'
;MVIFSLQLMLPSMYLSCSDMLSKLDKMVPSDGECEVDVWPHLQALTSDVISRTAFGSSYEEGKKIFELQNEQGTLLMAQIAKEVDSLILGIINKRKQLAEAGEITESTDLLGLMLESNFNENGERTEMGLRDLIDECKLFYIAGQESTASLLTWTMILLSKHPDW
;
A
#
# COMPACT_ATOMS: atom_id res chain seq x y z
N MET A 1 1.92 -19.53 -28.10
CA MET A 1 1.89 -19.90 -26.67
C MET A 1 0.89 -19.02 -25.90
N VAL A 2 1.02 -17.69 -25.90
CA VAL A 2 0.12 -16.76 -25.16
C VAL A 2 -1.37 -16.85 -25.57
N ILE A 3 -1.69 -17.02 -26.86
CA ILE A 3 -3.08 -17.15 -27.34
C ILE A 3 -3.74 -18.44 -26.84
N PHE A 4 -2.99 -19.53 -26.75
CA PHE A 4 -3.48 -20.82 -26.23
C PHE A 4 -3.79 -20.71 -24.72
N SER A 5 -2.96 -19.96 -23.98
CA SER A 5 -3.19 -19.65 -22.57
C SER A 5 -4.45 -18.80 -22.36
N LEU A 6 -4.69 -17.78 -23.20
CA LEU A 6 -5.89 -16.94 -23.11
C LEU A 6 -7.19 -17.70 -23.44
N GLN A 7 -7.17 -18.61 -24.42
CA GLN A 7 -8.31 -19.47 -24.73
C GLN A 7 -8.65 -20.43 -23.57
N LEU A 8 -7.65 -20.89 -22.82
CA LEU A 8 -7.84 -21.74 -21.64
C LEU A 8 -8.39 -20.97 -20.43
N MET A 9 -8.14 -19.67 -20.34
CA MET A 9 -8.62 -18.83 -19.22
C MET A 9 -10.11 -18.50 -19.31
N LEU A 10 -10.66 -18.37 -20.52
CA LEU A 10 -12.05 -17.91 -20.71
C LEU A 10 -13.09 -18.80 -19.99
N PRO A 11 -13.04 -20.15 -20.07
CA PRO A 11 -13.97 -21.00 -19.32
C PRO A 11 -13.79 -20.85 -17.80
N SER A 12 -12.55 -20.79 -17.31
CA SER A 12 -12.28 -20.59 -15.89
C SER A 12 -12.79 -19.24 -15.39
N MET A 13 -12.56 -18.16 -16.14
CA MET A 13 -13.10 -16.83 -15.84
C MET A 13 -14.63 -16.83 -15.75
N TYR A 14 -15.30 -17.43 -16.74
CA TYR A 14 -16.76 -17.49 -16.73
C TYR A 14 -17.29 -18.22 -15.49
N LEU A 15 -16.74 -19.40 -15.19
CA LEU A 15 -17.14 -20.20 -14.03
C LEU A 15 -16.89 -19.45 -12.72
N SER A 16 -15.69 -18.90 -12.54
CA SER A 16 -15.32 -18.16 -11.33
C SER A 16 -16.17 -16.89 -11.14
N CYS A 17 -16.47 -16.15 -12.21
CA CYS A 17 -17.35 -14.99 -12.17
C CYS A 17 -18.79 -15.40 -11.79
N SER A 18 -19.31 -16.46 -12.40
CA SER A 18 -20.66 -16.97 -12.09
C SER A 18 -20.77 -17.40 -10.63
N ASP A 19 -19.75 -18.10 -10.11
CA ASP A 19 -19.70 -18.53 -8.71
C ASP A 19 -19.67 -17.31 -7.77
N MET A 20 -18.85 -16.29 -8.06
CA MET A 20 -18.80 -15.05 -7.28
C MET A 20 -20.16 -14.34 -7.27
N LEU A 21 -20.77 -14.13 -8.45
CA LEU A 21 -22.07 -13.45 -8.56
C LEU A 21 -23.16 -14.23 -7.82
N SER A 22 -23.17 -15.56 -7.90
CA SER A 22 -24.14 -16.39 -7.16
C SER A 22 -24.00 -16.28 -5.65
N LYS A 23 -22.79 -15.99 -5.14
CA LYS A 23 -22.55 -15.75 -3.71
C LYS A 23 -23.02 -14.36 -3.31
N LEU A 24 -22.75 -13.35 -4.13
CA LEU A 24 -23.19 -11.99 -3.91
C LEU A 24 -24.72 -11.87 -3.92
N ASP A 25 -25.38 -12.54 -4.86
CA ASP A 25 -26.85 -12.56 -4.96
C ASP A 25 -27.51 -13.09 -3.68
N LYS A 26 -26.89 -14.11 -3.06
CA LYS A 26 -27.35 -14.66 -1.76
C LYS A 26 -27.14 -13.73 -0.56
N MET A 27 -26.32 -12.68 -0.71
CA MET A 27 -26.09 -11.70 0.36
C MET A 27 -27.12 -10.57 0.33
N VAL A 28 -27.90 -10.44 -0.76
CA VAL A 28 -28.95 -9.43 -0.89
C VAL A 28 -30.20 -9.88 -0.13
N PRO A 29 -30.70 -9.11 0.85
CA PRO A 29 -31.95 -9.41 1.55
C PRO A 29 -33.15 -9.39 0.60
N SER A 30 -34.16 -10.20 0.88
CA SER A 30 -35.35 -10.37 0.03
C SER A 30 -36.14 -9.07 -0.24
N ASP A 31 -36.04 -8.08 0.64
CA ASP A 31 -36.85 -6.84 0.62
C ASP A 31 -36.00 -5.56 0.67
N GLY A 32 -34.73 -5.58 0.24
CA GLY A 32 -33.90 -4.37 0.31
C GLY A 32 -32.58 -4.41 -0.43
N GLU A 33 -31.85 -3.30 -0.32
CA GLU A 33 -30.49 -3.15 -0.81
C GLU A 33 -29.49 -3.40 0.33
N CYS A 34 -28.30 -3.89 -0.01
CA CYS A 34 -27.21 -4.15 0.93
C CYS A 34 -25.90 -3.59 0.37
N GLU A 35 -25.14 -2.91 1.22
CA GLU A 35 -23.78 -2.48 0.90
C GLU A 35 -22.83 -3.66 1.12
N VAL A 36 -22.08 -4.02 0.08
CA VAL A 36 -21.15 -5.15 0.12
C VAL A 36 -19.76 -4.66 -0.27
N ASP A 37 -18.77 -4.92 0.59
CA ASP A 37 -17.37 -4.77 0.22
C ASP A 37 -17.00 -5.83 -0.83
N VAL A 38 -16.84 -5.40 -2.08
CA VAL A 38 -16.52 -6.29 -3.21
C VAL A 38 -15.06 -6.71 -3.24
N TRP A 39 -14.17 -6.04 -2.50
CA TRP A 39 -12.72 -6.25 -2.61
C TRP A 39 -12.29 -7.70 -2.30
N PRO A 40 -12.72 -8.33 -1.18
CA PRO A 40 -12.40 -9.72 -0.90
C PRO A 40 -12.91 -10.67 -1.99
N HIS A 41 -14.06 -10.36 -2.60
CA HIS A 41 -14.63 -11.16 -3.69
C HIS A 41 -13.82 -11.06 -4.98
N LEU A 42 -13.31 -9.87 -5.32
CA LEU A 42 -12.44 -9.67 -6.48
C LEU A 42 -11.09 -10.38 -6.33
N GLN A 43 -10.51 -10.34 -5.12
CA GLN A 43 -9.30 -11.09 -4.80
C GLN A 43 -9.54 -12.61 -4.91
N ALA A 44 -10.66 -13.10 -4.34
CA ALA A 44 -11.04 -14.50 -4.43
C ALA A 44 -11.32 -14.96 -5.87
N LEU A 45 -11.98 -14.12 -6.67
CA LEU A 45 -12.21 -14.35 -8.10
C LEU A 45 -10.89 -14.51 -8.85
N THR A 46 -9.97 -13.58 -8.66
CA THR A 46 -8.66 -13.59 -9.33
C THR A 46 -7.87 -14.84 -8.95
N SER A 47 -7.84 -15.19 -7.66
CA SER A 47 -7.25 -16.42 -7.15
C SER A 47 -7.88 -17.66 -7.80
N ASP A 48 -9.21 -17.76 -7.86
CA ASP A 48 -9.91 -18.90 -8.45
C ASP A 48 -9.60 -19.06 -9.96
N VAL A 49 -9.60 -17.95 -10.72
CA VAL A 49 -9.25 -17.96 -12.15
C VAL A 49 -7.82 -18.43 -12.38
N ILE A 50 -6.86 -17.85 -11.64
CA ILE A 50 -5.45 -18.23 -11.78
C ILE A 50 -5.26 -19.68 -11.37
N SER A 51 -5.81 -20.10 -10.23
CA SER A 51 -5.64 -21.46 -9.72
C SER A 51 -6.28 -22.50 -10.64
N ARG A 52 -7.49 -22.26 -11.16
CA ARG A 52 -8.13 -23.17 -12.12
C ARG A 52 -7.37 -23.28 -13.43
N THR A 53 -6.87 -22.14 -13.93
CA THR A 53 -6.10 -22.12 -15.19
C THR A 53 -4.72 -22.77 -15.01
N ALA A 54 -4.02 -22.48 -13.91
CA ALA A 54 -2.64 -22.92 -13.71
C ALA A 54 -2.53 -24.35 -13.16
N PHE A 55 -3.46 -24.77 -12.30
CA PHE A 55 -3.38 -26.04 -11.57
C PHE A 55 -4.50 -27.04 -11.91
N GLY A 56 -5.47 -26.67 -12.75
CA GLY A 56 -6.48 -27.60 -13.26
C GLY A 56 -7.26 -28.29 -12.14
N SER A 57 -7.16 -29.61 -12.04
CA SER A 57 -7.84 -30.41 -11.00
C SER A 57 -7.33 -30.15 -9.57
N SER A 58 -6.15 -29.57 -9.41
CA SER A 58 -5.54 -29.24 -8.11
C SER A 58 -5.68 -27.75 -7.76
N TYR A 59 -6.73 -27.10 -8.28
CA TYR A 59 -6.93 -25.67 -8.08
C TYR A 59 -7.25 -25.32 -6.62
N GLU A 60 -7.84 -26.22 -5.83
CA GLU A 60 -8.10 -25.95 -4.41
C GLU A 60 -6.80 -25.90 -3.59
N GLU A 61 -5.81 -26.73 -3.90
CA GLU A 61 -4.45 -26.58 -3.36
C GLU A 61 -3.80 -25.29 -3.86
N GLY A 62 -4.02 -24.94 -5.13
CA GLY A 62 -3.58 -23.67 -5.71
C GLY A 62 -4.12 -22.45 -4.97
N LYS A 63 -5.36 -22.47 -4.50
CA LYS A 63 -5.94 -21.36 -3.72
C LYS A 63 -5.28 -21.18 -2.36
N LYS A 64 -4.88 -22.27 -1.70
CA LYS A 64 -4.14 -22.20 -0.42
C LYS A 64 -2.84 -21.43 -0.57
N ILE A 65 -2.20 -21.45 -1.74
CA ILE A 65 -1.01 -20.65 -2.02
C ILE A 65 -1.34 -19.15 -1.94
N PHE A 66 -2.48 -18.71 -2.49
CA PHE A 66 -2.92 -17.32 -2.41
C PHE A 66 -3.31 -16.90 -0.98
N GLU A 67 -3.96 -17.78 -0.22
CA GLU A 67 -4.26 -17.54 1.20
C GLU A 67 -2.97 -17.30 1.99
N LEU A 68 -1.98 -18.18 1.81
CA LEU A 68 -0.65 -18.04 2.43
C LEU A 68 0.08 -16.78 1.95
N GLN A 69 -0.03 -16.41 0.68
CA GLN A 69 0.56 -15.17 0.16
C GLN A 69 -0.08 -13.92 0.79
N ASN A 70 -1.40 -13.94 1.02
CA ASN A 70 -2.09 -12.82 1.66
C ASN A 70 -1.72 -12.70 3.15
N GLU A 71 -1.62 -13.84 3.85
CA GLU A 71 -1.14 -13.89 5.23
C GLU A 71 0.32 -13.43 5.32
N GLN A 72 1.19 -13.95 4.44
CA GLN A 72 2.59 -13.55 4.34
C GLN A 72 2.70 -12.04 4.07
N GLY A 73 1.91 -11.50 3.14
CA GLY A 73 1.88 -10.07 2.83
C GLY A 73 1.49 -9.24 4.06
N THR A 74 0.45 -9.66 4.79
CA THR A 74 0.01 -8.96 6.01
C THR A 74 1.08 -8.97 7.10
N LEU A 75 1.69 -10.13 7.36
CA LEU A 75 2.75 -10.27 8.36
C LEU A 75 3.99 -9.46 8.00
N LEU A 76 4.41 -9.52 6.74
CA LEU A 76 5.57 -8.78 6.24
C LEU A 76 5.31 -7.27 6.31
N MET A 77 4.13 -6.81 5.91
CA MET A 77 3.75 -5.39 6.00
C MET A 77 3.79 -4.90 7.44
N ALA A 78 3.26 -5.68 8.38
CA ALA A 78 3.30 -5.33 9.80
C ALA A 78 4.74 -5.27 10.35
N GLN A 79 5.61 -6.19 9.92
CA GLN A 79 7.01 -6.21 10.33
C GLN A 79 7.78 -5.01 9.77
N ILE A 80 7.63 -4.73 8.48
CA ILE A 80 8.28 -3.59 7.81
C ILE A 80 7.77 -2.28 8.40
N ALA A 81 6.46 -2.14 8.66
CA ALA A 81 5.91 -0.93 9.27
C ALA A 81 6.54 -0.63 10.63
N LYS A 82 6.76 -1.66 11.47
CA LYS A 82 7.45 -1.51 12.76
C LYS A 82 8.91 -1.11 12.61
N GLU A 83 9.60 -1.64 11.61
CA GLU A 83 10.99 -1.29 11.35
C GLU A 83 11.12 0.16 10.87
N VAL A 84 10.24 0.59 9.96
CA VAL A 84 10.13 1.99 9.52
C VAL A 84 9.82 2.91 10.70
N ASP A 85 8.87 2.54 11.57
CA ASP A 85 8.57 3.28 12.80
C ASP A 85 9.81 3.49 13.67
N SER A 86 10.55 2.40 13.92
CA SER A 86 11.76 2.42 14.74
C SER A 86 12.84 3.32 14.14
N LEU A 87 13.05 3.25 12.82
CA LEU A 87 14.02 4.08 12.12
C LEU A 87 13.68 5.57 12.18
N ILE A 88 12.43 5.93 11.88
CA ILE A 88 11.97 7.32 11.92
C ILE A 88 12.07 7.86 13.36
N LEU A 89 11.61 7.08 14.34
CA LEU A 89 11.72 7.44 15.76
C LEU A 89 13.18 7.64 16.19
N GLY A 90 14.09 6.78 15.74
CA GLY A 90 15.53 6.92 15.99
C GLY A 90 16.09 8.23 15.44
N ILE A 91 15.69 8.62 14.23
CA ILE A 91 16.09 9.89 13.59
C ILE A 91 15.56 11.09 14.40
N ILE A 92 14.27 11.07 14.76
CA ILE A 92 13.63 12.13 15.56
C ILE A 92 14.33 12.30 16.90
N ASN A 93 14.53 11.20 17.64
CA ASN A 93 15.16 11.24 18.97
C ASN A 93 16.59 11.76 18.91
N LYS A 94 17.37 11.32 17.92
CA LYS A 94 18.74 11.82 17.70
C LYS A 94 18.71 13.32 17.43
N ARG A 95 17.78 13.81 16.61
CA ARG A 95 17.66 15.25 16.31
C ARG A 95 17.28 16.06 17.55
N LYS A 96 16.34 15.56 18.35
CA LYS A 96 15.89 16.21 19.58
C LYS A 96 17.02 16.35 20.61
N GLN A 97 17.83 15.30 20.79
CA GLN A 97 18.99 15.32 21.70
C GLN A 97 20.03 16.38 21.29
N LEU A 98 20.33 16.48 19.99
CA LEU A 98 21.28 17.48 19.48
C LEU A 98 20.76 18.93 19.67
N ALA A 99 19.45 19.13 19.53
CA ALA A 99 18.83 20.42 19.82
C ALA A 99 18.89 20.78 21.31
N GLU A 100 18.59 19.83 22.20
CA GLU A 100 18.67 20.02 23.67
C GLU A 100 20.11 20.25 24.16
N ALA A 101 21.11 19.69 23.47
CA ALA A 101 22.54 19.94 23.76
C ALA A 101 23.04 21.31 23.29
N GLY A 102 22.21 22.11 22.59
CA GLY A 102 22.59 23.40 22.02
C GLY A 102 23.52 23.30 20.81
N GLU A 103 23.67 22.10 20.22
CA GLU A 103 24.54 21.84 19.07
C GLU A 103 23.87 22.16 17.73
N ILE A 104 22.55 22.36 17.72
CA ILE A 104 21.76 22.77 16.54
C ILE A 104 21.12 24.12 16.85
N THR A 105 21.54 25.16 16.13
CA THR A 105 21.12 26.55 16.42
C THR A 105 20.02 27.06 15.48
N GLU A 106 19.85 26.46 14.29
CA GLU A 106 18.78 26.78 13.33
C GLU A 106 18.41 25.51 12.53
N SER A 107 17.13 25.17 12.44
CA SER A 107 16.68 24.13 11.51
C SER A 107 16.64 24.63 10.08
N THR A 108 17.29 23.89 9.16
CA THR A 108 17.23 24.13 7.71
C THR A 108 16.54 23.00 6.95
N ASP A 109 16.21 21.89 7.62
CA ASP A 109 15.59 20.73 6.99
C ASP A 109 14.16 20.52 7.48
N LEU A 110 13.37 19.86 6.63
CA LEU A 110 11.94 19.64 6.85
C LEU A 110 11.64 19.04 8.24
N LEU A 111 12.46 18.10 8.71
CA LEU A 111 12.25 17.48 10.01
C LEU A 111 12.44 18.46 11.16
N GLY A 112 13.47 19.29 11.10
CA GLY A 112 13.64 20.31 12.14
C GLY A 112 12.59 21.41 12.06
N LEU A 113 12.12 21.80 10.86
CA LEU A 113 10.98 22.72 10.71
C LEU A 113 9.70 22.14 11.32
N MET A 114 9.42 20.86 11.08
CA MET A 114 8.29 20.15 11.71
C MET A 114 8.44 20.13 13.24
N LEU A 115 9.64 19.83 13.75
CA LEU A 115 9.92 19.86 15.19
C LEU A 115 9.79 21.27 15.81
N GLU A 116 10.21 22.32 15.10
CA GLU A 116 10.08 23.72 15.54
C GLU A 116 8.63 24.19 15.55
N SER A 117 7.84 23.82 14.53
CA SER A 117 6.41 24.14 14.46
C SER A 117 5.56 23.45 15.54
N ASN A 118 6.13 22.46 16.25
CA ASN A 118 5.49 21.75 17.36
C ASN A 118 5.64 22.45 18.73
N PHE A 119 6.22 23.65 18.78
CA PHE A 119 6.27 24.48 19.98
C PHE A 119 5.25 25.63 19.89
N ASN A 120 4.35 25.73 20.87
CA ASN A 120 3.45 26.89 20.97
C ASN A 120 4.19 28.16 21.38
N GLU A 121 3.60 29.33 21.04
CA GLU A 121 4.03 30.67 21.48
C GLU A 121 4.15 30.82 23.02
N ASN A 122 3.55 29.91 23.80
CA ASN A 122 3.58 29.90 25.26
C ASN A 122 4.64 28.94 25.87
N GLY A 123 5.42 28.23 25.05
CA GLY A 123 6.41 27.24 25.51
C GLY A 123 5.80 25.93 26.06
N GLU A 124 4.49 25.76 25.98
CA GLU A 124 3.80 24.52 26.33
C GLU A 124 3.76 23.57 25.13
N ARG A 125 4.08 22.29 25.36
CA ARG A 125 4.03 21.22 24.34
C ARG A 125 2.59 21.08 23.82
N THR A 126 2.32 21.56 22.61
CA THR A 126 1.20 21.06 21.82
C THR A 126 1.60 19.71 21.28
N GLU A 127 0.94 18.69 21.77
CA GLU A 127 1.12 17.34 21.26
C GLU A 127 0.38 17.24 19.91
N MET A 128 1.00 17.76 18.84
CA MET A 128 1.13 16.90 17.67
C MET A 128 2.03 15.77 18.15
N GLY A 129 1.44 14.60 18.38
CA GLY A 129 2.11 13.53 19.07
C GLY A 129 3.37 13.11 18.34
N LEU A 130 4.33 12.53 19.05
CA LEU A 130 5.46 11.82 18.43
C LEU A 130 5.00 10.86 17.33
N ARG A 131 3.80 10.29 17.49
CA ARG A 131 3.12 9.46 16.50
C ARG A 131 2.75 10.22 15.23
N ASP A 132 2.16 11.41 15.35
CA ASP A 132 1.77 12.22 14.20
C ASP A 132 3.01 12.64 13.38
N LEU A 133 4.11 12.98 14.06
CA LEU A 133 5.38 13.28 13.38
C LEU A 133 5.93 12.07 12.60
N ILE A 134 5.82 10.87 13.19
CA ILE A 134 6.20 9.63 12.50
C ILE A 134 5.31 9.40 11.28
N ASP A 135 4.00 9.57 11.43
CA ASP A 135 3.03 9.33 10.36
C ASP A 135 3.16 10.35 9.23
N GLU A 136 3.44 11.62 9.54
CA GLU A 136 3.74 12.65 8.55
C GLU A 136 5.03 12.33 7.78
N CYS A 137 6.09 11.91 8.49
CA CYS A 137 7.32 11.46 7.85
C CYS A 137 7.08 10.29 6.89
N LYS A 138 6.30 9.28 7.30
CA LYS A 138 5.93 8.16 6.42
C LYS A 138 5.15 8.62 5.20
N LEU A 139 4.19 9.53 5.40
CA LEU A 139 3.35 10.03 4.33
C LEU A 139 4.20 10.72 3.26
N PHE A 140 5.19 11.52 3.65
CA PHE A 140 6.14 12.12 2.70
C PHE A 140 6.87 11.08 1.84
N TYR A 141 7.37 10.00 2.44
CA TYR A 141 8.04 8.94 1.69
C TYR A 141 7.08 8.21 0.75
N ILE A 142 5.91 7.79 1.25
CA ILE A 142 4.94 7.01 0.47
C ILE A 142 4.37 7.85 -0.69
N ALA A 143 3.91 9.06 -0.40
CA ALA A 143 3.32 9.94 -1.41
C ALA A 143 4.37 10.43 -2.41
N GLY A 144 5.57 10.77 -1.92
CA GLY A 144 6.63 11.33 -2.74
C GLY A 144 7.26 10.32 -3.70
N GLN A 145 7.53 9.09 -3.23
CA GLN A 145 8.32 8.13 -3.99
C GLN A 145 7.59 7.65 -5.26
N GLU A 146 6.39 7.09 -5.12
CA GLU A 146 5.68 6.47 -6.25
C GLU A 146 5.25 7.50 -7.31
N SER A 147 4.78 8.66 -6.86
CA SER A 147 4.33 9.72 -7.76
C SER A 147 5.49 10.36 -8.51
N THR A 148 6.59 10.68 -7.83
CA THR A 148 7.77 11.32 -8.44
C THR A 148 8.49 10.34 -9.37
N ALA A 149 8.65 9.07 -8.98
CA ALA A 149 9.26 8.06 -9.84
C ALA A 149 8.46 7.86 -11.13
N SER A 150 7.12 7.80 -11.03
CA SER A 150 6.23 7.72 -12.19
C SER A 150 6.39 8.96 -13.09
N LEU A 151 6.34 10.16 -12.53
CA LEU A 151 6.51 11.41 -13.27
C LEU A 151 7.86 11.46 -14.00
N LEU A 152 8.96 11.11 -13.32
CA LEU A 152 10.30 11.09 -13.91
C LEU A 152 10.40 10.06 -15.04
N THR A 153 9.81 8.88 -14.87
CA THR A 153 9.76 7.84 -15.92
C THR A 153 9.07 8.37 -17.18
N TRP A 154 7.89 8.98 -17.03
CA TRP A 154 7.18 9.58 -18.15
C TRP A 154 7.93 10.75 -18.77
N THR A 155 8.58 11.58 -17.95
CA THR A 155 9.41 12.69 -18.42
C THR A 155 10.56 12.18 -19.28
N MET A 156 11.28 11.14 -18.85
CA MET A 156 12.35 10.52 -19.64
C MET A 156 11.83 9.95 -20.97
N ILE A 157 10.67 9.29 -20.95
CA ILE A 157 10.03 8.77 -22.17
C ILE A 157 9.73 9.92 -23.13
N LEU A 158 9.15 11.02 -22.65
CA LEU A 158 8.83 12.19 -23.47
C LEU A 158 10.08 12.86 -24.04
N LEU A 159 11.10 13.09 -23.22
CA LEU A 159 12.38 13.66 -23.65
C LEU A 159 13.04 12.80 -24.74
N SER A 160 13.02 11.47 -24.60
CA SER A 160 13.60 10.57 -25.62
C SER A 160 12.83 10.58 -26.95
N LYS A 161 11.53 10.85 -26.92
CA LYS A 161 10.68 10.92 -28.11
C LYS A 161 10.73 12.26 -28.82
N HIS A 162 11.28 13.29 -28.17
CA HIS A 162 11.38 14.63 -28.72
C HIS A 162 12.82 15.19 -28.59
N PRO A 163 13.77 14.64 -29.36
CA PRO A 163 15.18 15.01 -29.27
C PRO A 163 15.49 16.42 -29.80
N ASP A 164 14.56 17.05 -30.54
CA ASP A 164 14.73 18.38 -31.15
C ASP A 164 14.28 19.53 -30.23
N TRP A 165 13.98 19.26 -28.96
CA TRP A 165 13.63 20.28 -27.96
C TRP A 165 14.80 21.20 -27.61
#